data_AF-A0A0K8Q7N1-F1
#
_entry.id   AF-A0A0K8Q7N1-F1
#
_cell.length_a   1.000
_cell.length_b   1.000
_cell.length_c   1.000
_cell.angle_alpha   90.00
_cell.angle_beta   90.00
_cell.angle_gamma   90.00
#
_symmetry.space_group_name_H-M   'P 1'
#
loop_
_entity.id
_entity.type
_entity.pdbx_description
1 polymer ?
#
loop_
_entity_poly.entity_id
_entity_poly.type
_entity_poly.pdbx_seq_one_letter_code
_entity_poly.pdbx_strand_id
1 'polypeptide(L)'
;MVNWEFEPQDYLDLGPLGGSLHEVACAVVDDDGKLVLDFFYGDPDGHFSAAQALYDVNRPFTQKAVHRGGSLAWGGLLKFGGTWMFAQGWDAPSGSREMYFYRAEHS
;
A
#
# COMPACT_ATOMS: atom_id res chain seq x y z
N MET A 1 -2.73 -4.69 -30.08
CA MET A 1 -2.72 -3.41 -29.36
C MET A 1 -3.78 -3.52 -28.27
N VAL A 2 -3.42 -3.32 -27.01
CA VAL A 2 -4.39 -3.35 -25.89
C VAL A 2 -5.06 -1.99 -25.87
N ASN A 3 -6.40 -1.94 -25.92
CA ASN A 3 -7.13 -0.70 -25.67
C ASN A 3 -7.05 -0.41 -24.17
N TRP A 4 -6.39 0.67 -23.79
CA TRP A 4 -6.28 1.11 -22.41
C TRP A 4 -7.00 2.44 -22.27
N GLU A 5 -8.02 2.46 -21.42
CA GLU A 5 -8.81 3.64 -21.11
C GLU A 5 -8.69 3.94 -19.62
N PHE A 6 -8.59 5.22 -19.28
CA PHE A 6 -8.55 5.68 -17.91
C PHE A 6 -9.92 6.18 -17.51
N GLU A 7 -10.46 5.63 -16.42
CA GLU A 7 -11.68 6.11 -15.78
C GLU A 7 -11.45 6.23 -14.27
N PRO A 8 -11.83 7.35 -13.64
CA PRO A 8 -11.81 7.46 -12.19
C PRO A 8 -12.72 6.42 -11.55
N GLN A 9 -12.26 5.80 -10.46
CA GLN A 9 -13.02 4.83 -9.68
C GLN A 9 -12.90 5.17 -8.20
N ASP A 10 -14.00 5.05 -7.46
CA ASP A 10 -13.97 5.11 -5.99
C ASP A 10 -13.53 3.75 -5.47
N TYR A 11 -12.37 3.69 -4.80
CA TYR A 11 -11.76 2.43 -4.41
C TYR A 11 -11.41 2.33 -2.92
N LEU A 12 -11.35 3.44 -2.19
CA LEU A 12 -10.96 3.47 -0.78
C LEU A 12 -12.01 4.22 0.04
N ASP A 13 -12.65 3.52 0.98
CA ASP A 13 -13.65 4.07 1.89
C ASP A 13 -13.05 4.24 3.29
N LEU A 14 -12.86 5.51 3.67
CA LEU A 14 -12.37 5.88 5.00
C LEU A 14 -13.48 6.02 6.05
N GLY A 15 -14.75 5.83 5.70
CA GLY A 15 -15.88 5.97 6.62
C GLY A 15 -15.67 5.30 8.00
N PRO A 16 -15.15 4.04 8.08
CA PRO A 16 -14.87 3.37 9.34
C PRO A 16 -13.75 4.03 10.19
N LEU A 17 -12.84 4.78 9.58
CA LEU A 17 -11.74 5.47 10.26
C LEU A 17 -12.05 6.95 10.54
N GLY A 18 -12.88 7.56 9.69
CA GLY A 18 -13.06 9.00 9.56
C GLY A 18 -11.84 9.70 8.96
N GLY A 19 -11.86 11.03 8.97
CA GLY A 19 -10.73 11.85 8.55
C GLY A 19 -10.60 12.03 7.03
N SER A 20 -9.38 12.19 6.54
CA SER A 20 -9.11 12.43 5.11
C SER A 20 -7.84 11.75 4.61
N LEU A 21 -7.90 11.20 3.39
CA LEU A 21 -6.76 10.58 2.74
C LEU A 21 -5.72 11.65 2.39
N HIS A 22 -4.45 11.38 2.70
CA HIS A 22 -3.34 12.17 2.18
C HIS A 22 -2.70 11.46 0.99
N GLU A 23 -2.37 10.18 1.14
CA GLU A 23 -1.64 9.44 0.12
C GLU A 23 -1.83 7.93 0.27
N VAL A 24 -1.89 7.20 -0.85
CA VAL A 24 -1.72 5.73 -0.86
C VAL A 24 -0.24 5.44 -1.09
N ALA A 25 0.41 4.84 -0.09
CA ALA A 25 1.84 4.57 -0.13
C ALA A 25 2.17 3.41 -1.07
N CYS A 26 1.47 2.27 -0.95
CA CYS A 26 1.66 1.16 -1.86
C CYS A 26 0.44 0.24 -1.97
N ALA A 27 0.44 -0.56 -3.04
CA ALA A 27 -0.50 -1.63 -3.31
C ALA A 27 0.27 -2.95 -3.39
N VAL A 28 -0.14 -3.93 -2.60
CA VAL A 28 0.58 -5.21 -2.44
C VAL A 28 -0.38 -6.35 -2.77
N VAL A 29 0.02 -7.22 -3.68
CA VAL A 29 -0.76 -8.41 -4.04
C VAL A 29 -0.02 -9.65 -3.53
N ASP A 30 -0.72 -10.52 -2.81
CA ASP A 30 -0.20 -11.84 -2.44
C ASP A 30 -0.54 -12.92 -3.48
N ASP A 31 0.08 -14.09 -3.34
CA ASP A 31 -0.10 -15.22 -4.26
C ASP A 31 -1.55 -15.77 -4.28
N ASP A 32 -2.34 -15.48 -3.24
CA ASP A 32 -3.74 -15.89 -3.14
C ASP A 32 -4.70 -14.88 -3.82
N GLY A 33 -4.16 -13.82 -4.43
CA GLY A 33 -4.93 -12.76 -5.06
C GLY A 33 -5.56 -11.77 -4.08
N LYS A 34 -5.08 -11.70 -2.83
CA LYS A 34 -5.45 -10.62 -1.92
C LYS A 34 -4.63 -9.39 -2.26
N LEU A 35 -5.30 -8.24 -2.28
CA LEU A 35 -4.69 -6.94 -2.49
C LEU A 35 -4.80 -6.14 -1.19
N VAL A 36 -3.68 -5.56 -0.75
CA VAL A 36 -3.63 -4.65 0.39
C VAL A 36 -3.17 -3.28 -0.09
N LEU A 37 -3.93 -2.25 0.27
CA LEU A 37 -3.49 -0.86 0.14
C LEU A 37 -2.96 -0.38 1.49
N ASP A 38 -1.76 0.16 1.50
CA ASP A 38 -1.12 0.79 2.64
C ASP A 38 -1.14 2.30 2.43
N PHE A 39 -1.69 3.08 3.37
CA PHE A 39 -1.98 4.49 3.13
C PHE A 39 -1.79 5.39 4.36
N PHE A 40 -1.52 6.65 4.05
CA PHE A 40 -1.34 7.77 4.97
C PHE A 40 -2.60 8.65 4.97
N TYR A 41 -3.13 8.95 6.15
CA TYR A 41 -4.34 9.74 6.31
C TYR A 41 -4.27 10.62 7.57
N GLY A 42 -5.04 11.69 7.58
CA GLY A 42 -5.33 12.45 8.80
C GLY A 42 -6.54 11.82 9.48
N ASP A 43 -6.43 11.50 10.76
CA ASP A 43 -7.55 10.99 11.55
C ASP A 43 -8.63 12.08 11.80
N PRO A 44 -9.75 11.78 12.50
CA PRO A 44 -10.80 12.77 12.76
C PRO A 44 -10.35 14.01 13.53
N ASP A 45 -9.26 13.91 14.31
CA ASP A 45 -8.68 15.02 15.07
C ASP A 45 -7.59 15.76 14.26
N GLY A 46 -7.31 15.31 13.03
CA GLY A 46 -6.30 15.86 12.15
C GLY A 46 -4.88 15.32 12.40
N HIS A 47 -4.73 14.28 13.23
CA HIS A 47 -3.43 13.67 13.46
C HIS A 47 -3.03 12.77 12.30
N PHE A 48 -1.76 12.89 11.92
CA PHE A 48 -1.12 12.03 10.94
C PHE A 48 -1.10 10.57 11.41
N SER A 49 -1.71 9.71 10.61
CA SER A 49 -1.96 8.30 10.91
C SER A 49 -1.76 7.42 9.69
N ALA A 50 -1.52 6.13 9.92
CA ALA A 50 -1.40 5.12 8.87
C ALA A 50 -2.46 4.03 9.04
N ALA A 51 -2.88 3.44 7.93
CA ALA A 51 -3.86 2.36 7.90
C ALA A 51 -3.67 1.46 6.67
N GLN A 52 -4.32 0.30 6.70
CA GLN A 52 -4.34 -0.65 5.60
C GLN A 52 -5.76 -1.05 5.24
N ALA A 53 -6.03 -1.18 3.95
CA ALA A 53 -7.31 -1.66 3.41
C ALA A 53 -7.11 -2.94 2.58
N LEU A 54 -7.98 -3.92 2.79
CA LEU A 54 -7.92 -5.25 2.16
C LEU A 54 -8.97 -5.38 1.05
N TYR A 55 -8.58 -6.03 -0.04
CA TYR A 55 -9.37 -6.28 -1.25
C TYR A 55 -9.08 -7.67 -1.81
N ASP A 56 -9.89 -8.10 -2.78
CA ASP A 56 -9.48 -9.12 -3.75
C ASP A 56 -9.00 -8.43 -5.03
N VAL A 57 -7.97 -8.96 -5.68
CA VAL A 57 -7.48 -8.45 -6.98
C VAL A 57 -8.55 -8.47 -8.06
N ASN A 58 -9.50 -9.41 -7.97
CA ASN A 58 -10.64 -9.53 -8.90
C ASN A 58 -11.80 -8.57 -8.58
N ARG A 59 -11.73 -7.87 -7.44
CA ARG A 59 -12.72 -6.86 -6.99
C ARG A 59 -11.99 -5.66 -6.36
N PRO A 60 -11.12 -4.96 -7.12
CA PRO A 60 -10.19 -3.97 -6.58
C PRO A 60 -10.86 -2.69 -6.09
N PHE A 61 -12.16 -2.51 -6.36
CA PHE A 61 -12.96 -1.36 -5.93
C PHE A 61 -13.95 -1.74 -4.82
N THR A 62 -13.91 -2.97 -4.32
CA THR A 62 -14.77 -3.43 -3.22
C THR A 62 -13.93 -3.70 -1.99
N GLN A 63 -13.79 -2.68 -1.15
CA GLN A 63 -13.08 -2.77 0.12
C GLN A 63 -13.71 -3.83 1.02
N LYS A 64 -12.90 -4.81 1.47
CA LYS A 64 -13.33 -5.87 2.38
C LYS A 64 -13.17 -5.51 3.84
N ALA A 65 -12.06 -4.87 4.16
CA ALA A 65 -11.72 -4.48 5.53
C ALA A 65 -10.78 -3.28 5.50
N VAL A 66 -10.78 -2.53 6.59
CA VAL A 66 -9.83 -1.45 6.84
C VAL A 66 -9.43 -1.47 8.30
N HIS A 67 -8.13 -1.32 8.57
CA HIS A 67 -7.56 -1.38 9.90
C HIS A 67 -6.55 -0.25 10.11
N ARG A 68 -6.50 0.26 11.34
CA ARG A 68 -5.46 1.21 11.77
C ARG A 68 -4.11 0.49 11.86
N GLY A 69 -3.05 1.25 11.63
CA GLY A 69 -1.70 0.72 11.52
C GLY A 69 -1.38 0.41 10.06
N GLY A 70 -0.30 1.00 9.57
CA GLY A 70 0.23 0.80 8.23
C GLY A 70 1.74 0.95 8.26
N SER A 71 2.41 0.36 7.27
CA SER A 71 3.87 0.37 7.16
C SER A 71 4.42 1.65 6.55
N LEU A 72 3.58 2.39 5.81
CA LEU A 72 3.96 3.49 4.94
C LEU A 72 5.13 3.12 4.02
N ALA A 73 4.95 2.00 3.32
CA ALA A 73 5.98 1.32 2.56
C ALA A 73 6.02 1.77 1.09
N TRP A 74 6.35 3.03 0.81
CA TRP A 74 6.32 3.58 -0.57
C TRP A 74 7.15 2.84 -1.62
N GLY A 75 8.27 2.21 -1.23
CA GLY A 75 9.05 1.38 -2.16
C GLY A 75 8.47 -0.02 -2.39
N GLY A 76 7.36 -0.34 -1.72
CA GLY A 76 6.61 -1.58 -1.82
C GLY A 76 6.94 -2.61 -0.76
N LEU A 77 5.97 -3.49 -0.49
CA LEU A 77 6.16 -4.76 0.20
C LEU A 77 6.03 -5.88 -0.83
N LEU A 78 6.95 -6.83 -0.80
CA LEU A 78 6.93 -7.99 -1.69
C LEU A 78 7.31 -9.26 -0.95
N LYS A 79 6.80 -10.41 -1.39
CA LYS A 79 7.29 -11.70 -0.92
C LYS A 79 8.44 -12.18 -1.80
N PHE A 80 9.58 -12.49 -1.18
CA PHE A 80 10.72 -13.11 -1.87
C PHE A 80 11.25 -14.26 -1.02
N GLY A 81 11.39 -15.44 -1.62
CA GLY A 81 11.78 -16.66 -0.89
C GLY A 81 10.83 -17.01 0.26
N GLY A 82 9.53 -16.73 0.11
CA GLY A 82 8.51 -16.97 1.14
C GLY A 82 8.50 -15.98 2.31
N THR A 83 9.37 -14.97 2.29
CA THR A 83 9.47 -13.95 3.35
C THR A 83 9.03 -12.59 2.84
N TRP A 84 8.31 -11.82 3.67
CA TRP A 84 8.01 -10.43 3.37
C TRP A 84 9.28 -9.57 3.42
N MET A 85 9.52 -8.83 2.35
CA MET A 85 10.60 -7.87 2.23
C MET A 85 10.02 -6.48 2.03
N PHE A 86 10.64 -5.52 2.71
CA PHE A 86 10.39 -4.11 2.47
C PHE A 86 11.44 -3.58 1.51
N ALA A 87 11.01 -3.20 0.30
CA ALA A 87 11.88 -2.53 -0.65
C ALA A 87 11.72 -1.03 -0.44
N GLN A 88 12.82 -0.30 -0.28
CA GLN A 88 12.80 1.14 -0.31
C GLN A 88 13.93 1.65 -1.19
N GLY A 89 13.57 2.34 -2.27
CA GLY A 89 14.50 3.20 -2.99
C GLY A 89 14.62 4.51 -2.22
N TRP A 90 15.84 4.86 -1.81
CA TRP A 90 16.17 6.24 -1.43
C TRP A 90 16.80 6.94 -2.63
N ASP A 91 16.86 8.27 -2.59
CA ASP A 91 17.45 9.13 -3.63
C ASP A 91 18.86 8.64 -4.03
N ALA A 92 18.91 7.78 -5.04
CA ALA A 92 20.14 7.16 -5.50
C ALA A 92 20.88 8.18 -6.38
N PRO A 93 22.21 8.32 -6.26
CA PRO A 93 22.98 9.25 -7.09
C PRO A 93 22.65 9.09 -8.57
N SER A 94 22.62 10.22 -9.31
CA SER A 94 22.35 10.21 -10.75
C SER A 94 23.23 9.20 -11.49
N GLY A 95 22.61 8.31 -12.26
CA GLY A 95 23.29 7.23 -12.98
C GLY A 95 23.42 5.91 -12.22
N SER A 96 22.95 5.84 -10.97
CA SER A 96 22.88 4.59 -10.19
C SER A 96 21.43 4.08 -10.07
N ARG A 97 21.29 2.76 -9.88
CA ARG A 97 20.01 2.10 -9.60
C ARG A 97 20.19 1.25 -8.35
N GLU A 98 20.03 1.87 -7.19
CA GLU A 98 20.15 1.19 -5.89
C GLU A 98 18.77 0.92 -5.30
N MET A 99 18.61 -0.26 -4.72
CA MET A 99 17.39 -0.66 -4.02
C MET A 99 17.82 -1.35 -2.72
N TYR A 100 17.29 -0.86 -1.60
CA TYR A 100 17.57 -1.41 -0.30
C TYR A 100 16.44 -2.35 0.09
N PHE A 101 16.81 -3.57 0.50
CA PHE A 101 15.87 -4.58 0.99
C PHE A 101 16.07 -4.77 2.48
N TYR A 102 15.04 -4.46 3.24
CA TYR A 102 15.02 -4.68 4.68
C TYR A 102 14.18 -5.93 5.00
N ARG A 103 14.68 -6.76 5.91
CA ARG A 103 13.98 -7.93 6.43
C ARG A 103 13.58 -7.64 7.87
N ALA A 104 12.31 -7.86 8.21
CA ALA A 104 11.90 -7.94 9.60
C ALA A 104 12.29 -9.33 10.12
N GLU A 105 13.17 -9.41 11.12
CA GLU A 105 13.38 -10.65 11.85
C GLU A 105 12.32 -10.77 12.95
N HIS A 106 11.76 -11.96 13.12
CA HIS A 106 10.89 -12.23 14.27
C HIS A 106 11.75 -12.27 15.54
N SER A 107 11.46 -11.38 16.50
CA SER A 107 11.92 -11.50 17.89
C SER A 107 11.01 -12.43 18.69
#